data_AF-A0A3D5H810-F1
#
_entry.id   AF-A0A3D5H810-F1
#
_cell.length_a   1.000
_cell.length_b   1.000
_cell.length_c   1.000
_cell.angle_alpha   90.00
_cell.angle_beta   90.00
_cell.angle_gamma   90.00
#
_symmetry.space_group_name_H-M   'P 1'
#
loop_
_entity.id
_entity.type
_entity.pdbx_description
1 polymer ?
#
loop_
_entity_poly.entity_id
_entity_poly.type
_entity_poly.pdbx_seq_one_letter_code
_entity_poly.pdbx_strand_id
1 'polypeptide(L)'
;LPEDMRSEVIWSYGKAIFKDTGSMVWGIPEGGDQIRSYVPSLVFSDESAFQPEFEGAWKAAKPCVDGGGQFIAVSSAKNGSYMKTLLRCTMREAA
;
A
#
# COMPACT_ATOMS: atom_id res chain seq x y z
N LEU A 1 22.37 2.32 8.91
CA LEU A 1 22.21 1.01 9.58
C LEU A 1 23.58 0.45 9.92
N PRO A 2 23.78 -0.05 11.16
CA PRO A 2 24.89 -0.95 11.51
C PRO A 2 25.07 -2.04 10.47
N GLU A 3 26.29 -2.54 10.30
CA GLU A 3 26.64 -3.45 9.20
C GLU A 3 25.90 -4.80 9.28
N ASP A 4 25.66 -5.28 10.50
CA ASP A 4 24.86 -6.45 10.84
C ASP A 4 23.36 -6.30 10.55
N MET A 5 22.86 -5.07 10.42
CA MET A 5 21.46 -4.80 10.09
C MET A 5 21.23 -4.53 8.60
N ARG A 6 22.28 -4.54 7.77
CA ARG A 6 22.15 -4.33 6.32
C ARG A 6 21.94 -5.67 5.65
N SER A 7 20.91 -5.74 4.81
CA SER A 7 20.71 -6.88 3.93
C SER A 7 21.26 -6.60 2.55
N GLU A 8 21.79 -7.63 1.88
CA GLU A 8 22.13 -7.53 0.47
C GLU A 8 20.85 -7.37 -0.38
N VAL A 9 20.81 -6.35 -1.25
CA VAL A 9 19.63 -6.01 -2.04
C VAL A 9 19.86 -6.28 -3.52
N ILE A 10 18.97 -7.07 -4.13
CA ILE A 10 18.87 -7.20 -5.58
C ILE A 10 17.93 -6.11 -6.11
N TRP A 11 18.46 -5.25 -6.97
CA TRP A 11 17.70 -4.20 -7.62
C TRP A 11 17.22 -4.65 -9.00
N SER A 12 15.93 -4.46 -9.26
CA SER A 12 15.31 -4.60 -10.57
C SER A 12 14.39 -3.41 -10.83
N TYR A 13 13.86 -3.29 -12.04
CA TYR A 13 12.98 -2.17 -12.39
C TYR A 13 11.77 -2.13 -11.45
N GLY A 14 11.67 -1.05 -10.66
CA GLY A 14 10.61 -0.85 -9.68
C GLY A 14 10.61 -1.83 -8.51
N LYS A 15 11.63 -2.67 -8.32
CA LYS A 15 11.61 -3.73 -7.30
C LYS A 15 12.95 -3.85 -6.56
N ALA A 16 12.87 -3.93 -5.25
CA ALA A 16 14.00 -4.22 -4.35
C ALA A 16 13.72 -5.53 -3.61
N ILE A 17 14.64 -6.48 -3.65
CA ILE A 17 14.53 -7.78 -2.98
C ILE A 17 15.66 -7.90 -1.96
N PHE A 18 15.31 -8.09 -0.69
CA PHE A 18 16.25 -8.26 0.42
C PHE A 18 16.57 -9.75 0.56
N LYS A 19 17.82 -10.15 0.27
CA LYS A 19 18.18 -11.58 0.17
C LYS A 19 18.07 -12.32 1.50
N ASP A 20 18.40 -11.68 2.60
CA ASP A 20 18.49 -12.35 3.91
C ASP A 20 17.11 -12.67 4.50
N THR A 21 16.10 -11.86 4.16
CA THR A 21 14.72 -12.05 4.64
C THR A 21 13.77 -12.56 3.58
N GLY A 22 14.16 -12.52 2.29
CA GLY A 22 13.27 -12.76 1.16
C GLY A 22 12.18 -11.69 0.98
N SER A 23 12.20 -10.62 1.77
CA SER A 23 11.22 -9.53 1.68
C SER A 23 11.43 -8.76 0.38
N MET A 24 10.35 -8.17 -0.15
CA MET A 24 10.42 -7.35 -1.34
C MET A 24 9.61 -6.06 -1.19
N VAL A 25 10.16 -4.98 -1.74
CA VAL A 25 9.44 -3.73 -1.99
C VAL A 25 9.26 -3.63 -3.50
N TRP A 26 8.02 -3.42 -3.93
CA TRP A 26 7.69 -3.39 -5.35
C TRP A 26 6.77 -2.21 -5.66
N GLY A 27 7.26 -1.30 -6.50
CA GLY A 27 6.47 -0.28 -7.17
C GLY A 27 5.63 -0.92 -8.26
N ILE A 28 4.32 -0.94 -8.04
CA ILE A 28 3.33 -1.40 -9.01
C ILE A 28 2.68 -0.17 -9.68
N PRO A 29 2.18 -0.30 -10.92
CA PRO A 29 1.31 0.72 -11.49
C PRO A 29 0.03 0.86 -10.65
N GLU A 30 -0.65 1.99 -10.82
CA GLU A 30 -1.92 2.26 -10.13
C GLU A 30 -2.97 1.16 -10.38
N GLY A 31 -3.88 0.99 -9.43
CA GLY A 31 -5.03 0.11 -9.54
C GLY A 31 -4.92 -1.18 -8.73
N GLY A 32 -5.92 -2.05 -8.92
CA GLY A 32 -6.11 -3.23 -8.08
C GLY A 32 -5.56 -4.54 -8.66
N ASP A 33 -5.17 -4.60 -9.93
CA ASP A 33 -4.87 -5.88 -10.60
C ASP A 33 -3.62 -6.56 -10.04
N GLN A 34 -2.54 -5.81 -9.84
CA GLN A 34 -1.33 -6.34 -9.22
C GLN A 34 -1.59 -6.68 -7.74
N ILE A 35 -2.34 -5.85 -7.02
CA ILE A 35 -2.67 -6.10 -5.61
C ILE A 35 -3.47 -7.40 -5.45
N ARG A 36 -4.42 -7.68 -6.35
CA ARG A 36 -5.20 -8.94 -6.33
C ARG A 36 -4.39 -10.17 -6.71
N SER A 37 -3.39 -10.00 -7.57
CA SER A 37 -2.59 -11.12 -8.10
C SER A 37 -1.51 -11.58 -7.11
N TYR A 38 -1.22 -10.76 -6.10
CA TYR A 38 -0.24 -11.01 -5.06
C TYR A 38 -0.88 -10.92 -3.68
N VAL A 39 -0.16 -11.34 -2.64
CA VAL A 39 -0.62 -11.25 -1.24
C VAL A 39 0.32 -10.32 -0.47
N PRO A 40 0.20 -8.99 -0.64
CA PRO A 40 1.08 -8.04 0.03
C PRO A 40 0.81 -8.04 1.54
N SER A 41 1.89 -8.07 2.34
CA SER A 41 1.82 -7.82 3.79
C SER A 41 1.56 -6.35 4.11
N LEU A 42 1.99 -5.45 3.21
CA LEU A 42 1.78 -4.01 3.32
C LEU A 42 1.59 -3.39 1.93
N VAL A 43 0.58 -2.54 1.81
CA VAL A 43 0.39 -1.65 0.66
C VAL A 43 0.59 -0.21 1.11
N PHE A 44 1.48 0.51 0.45
CA PHE A 44 1.73 1.93 0.68
C PHE A 44 1.29 2.73 -0.56
N SER A 45 0.35 3.65 -0.39
CA SER A 45 -0.14 4.53 -1.45
C SER A 45 0.19 5.98 -1.10
N ASP A 46 1.08 6.58 -1.89
CA ASP A 46 1.39 8.00 -1.83
C ASP A 46 0.48 8.79 -2.77
N GLU A 47 0.19 10.04 -2.40
CA GLU A 47 -0.79 10.89 -3.07
C GLU A 47 -2.16 10.24 -3.33
N SER A 48 -2.63 9.39 -2.41
CA SER A 48 -3.84 8.59 -2.57
C SER A 48 -5.12 9.37 -2.91
N ALA A 49 -5.22 10.64 -2.53
CA ALA A 49 -6.38 11.48 -2.87
C ALA A 49 -6.42 11.88 -4.37
N PHE A 50 -5.30 11.74 -5.09
CA PHE A 50 -5.16 12.14 -6.49
C PHE A 50 -5.22 10.96 -7.47
N GLN A 51 -5.08 9.73 -6.97
CA GLN A 51 -5.17 8.47 -7.70
C GLN A 51 -6.63 8.16 -8.12
N PRO A 52 -6.97 8.18 -9.43
CA PRO A 52 -8.31 7.83 -9.91
C PRO A 52 -8.76 6.41 -9.55
N GLU A 53 -7.84 5.45 -9.54
CA GLU A 53 -8.07 4.03 -9.28
C GLU A 53 -7.85 3.64 -7.81
N PHE A 54 -7.72 4.63 -6.92
CA PHE A 54 -7.49 4.39 -5.48
C PHE A 54 -8.59 3.53 -4.83
N GLU A 55 -9.84 3.71 -5.21
CA GLU A 55 -10.94 2.87 -4.74
C GLU A 55 -10.73 1.40 -5.12
N GLY A 56 -10.29 1.15 -6.36
CA GLY A 56 -9.98 -0.18 -6.86
C GLY A 56 -8.80 -0.82 -6.12
N ALA A 57 -7.76 -0.03 -5.85
CA ALA A 57 -6.60 -0.46 -5.08
C ALA A 57 -6.97 -0.80 -3.62
N TRP A 58 -7.76 0.04 -2.94
CA TRP A 58 -8.24 -0.22 -1.58
C TRP A 58 -9.10 -1.49 -1.51
N LYS A 59 -10.10 -1.63 -2.40
CA LYS A 59 -10.96 -2.83 -2.44
C LYS A 59 -10.16 -4.10 -2.73
N ALA A 60 -9.14 -4.01 -3.58
CA ALA A 60 -8.24 -5.13 -3.87
C ALA A 60 -7.39 -5.52 -2.66
N ALA A 61 -6.93 -4.54 -1.87
CA ALA A 61 -6.10 -4.77 -0.70
C ALA A 61 -6.90 -5.21 0.53
N LYS A 62 -8.20 -4.90 0.61
CA LYS A 62 -9.04 -5.17 1.78
C LYS A 62 -8.96 -6.62 2.29
N PRO A 63 -9.01 -7.67 1.45
CA PRO A 63 -8.85 -9.05 1.94
C PRO A 63 -7.49 -9.31 2.62
N CYS A 64 -6.42 -8.67 2.13
CA CYS A 64 -5.09 -8.77 2.75
C CYS A 64 -5.06 -8.04 4.09
N VAL A 65 -5.72 -6.88 4.19
CA VAL A 65 -5.85 -6.13 5.45
C VAL A 65 -6.66 -6.91 6.49
N ASP A 66 -7.79 -7.49 6.08
CA ASP A 66 -8.63 -8.33 6.95
C ASP A 66 -7.87 -9.59 7.43
N GLY A 67 -6.93 -10.09 6.63
CA GLY A 67 -6.01 -11.18 6.99
C GLY A 67 -4.82 -10.79 7.87
N GLY A 68 -4.73 -9.53 8.32
CA GLY A 68 -3.67 -9.02 9.19
C GLY A 68 -2.59 -8.20 8.48
N GLY A 69 -2.72 -7.96 7.18
CA GLY A 69 -1.88 -7.03 6.43
C GLY A 69 -2.19 -5.57 6.75
N GLN A 70 -1.36 -4.66 6.22
CA GLN A 70 -1.50 -3.23 6.46
C GLN A 70 -1.73 -2.45 5.16
N PHE A 71 -2.51 -1.38 5.24
CA PHE A 71 -2.69 -0.43 4.15
C PHE A 71 -2.45 0.97 4.68
N ILE A 72 -1.44 1.65 4.13
CA ILE A 72 -1.04 2.98 4.54
C ILE A 72 -1.26 3.91 3.35
N ALA A 73 -2.13 4.89 3.52
CA ALA A 73 -2.44 5.91 2.52
C ALA A 73 -2.02 7.28 3.03
N VAL A 74 -1.14 7.95 2.29
CA VAL A 74 -0.66 9.30 2.61
C VAL A 74 -1.07 10.23 1.49
N SER A 75 -1.72 11.35 1.81
CA SER A 75 -2.07 12.35 0.81
C SER A 75 -2.45 13.69 1.44
N SER A 76 -2.38 14.73 0.62
CA SER A 76 -3.03 16.00 0.90
C SER A 76 -4.54 15.89 0.71
N ALA A 77 -5.31 16.74 1.40
CA ALA A 77 -6.76 16.75 1.26
C ALA A 77 -7.19 17.22 -0.13
N LYS A 78 -8.00 16.41 -0.83
CA LYS A 78 -8.63 16.77 -2.11
C LYS A 78 -10.14 16.57 -2.02
N ASN A 79 -10.93 17.58 -2.38
CA ASN A 79 -12.38 17.44 -2.39
C ASN A 79 -12.82 16.52 -3.54
N GLY A 80 -13.77 15.62 -3.27
CA GLY A 80 -14.24 14.63 -4.24
C GLY A 80 -13.35 13.40 -4.42
N SER A 81 -12.26 13.25 -3.66
CA SER A 81 -11.47 12.02 -3.68
C SER A 81 -12.15 10.89 -2.89
N TYR A 82 -11.91 9.64 -3.31
CA TYR A 82 -12.38 8.47 -2.57
C TYR A 82 -11.80 8.40 -1.15
N MET A 83 -10.56 8.88 -0.96
CA MET A 83 -9.90 8.94 0.35
C MET A 83 -10.74 9.69 1.40
N LYS A 84 -11.47 10.74 1.00
CA LYS A 84 -12.37 11.48 1.90
C LYS A 84 -13.51 10.60 2.43
N THR A 85 -13.97 9.62 1.65
CA THR A 85 -15.02 8.67 2.06
C THR A 85 -14.50 7.74 3.16
N LEU A 86 -13.24 7.29 3.07
CA LEU A 86 -12.63 6.46 4.10
C LEU A 86 -12.50 7.20 5.45
N LEU A 87 -12.10 8.47 5.43
CA LEU A 87 -12.03 9.30 6.65
C LEU A 87 -13.39 9.48 7.34
N ARG A 88 -14.49 9.52 6.57
CA ARG A 88 -15.85 9.61 7.14
C ARG A 88 -16.32 8.34 7.82
N CYS A 89 -15.79 7.18 7.42
CA CYS A 89 -16.12 5.90 8.03
C CYS A 89 -15.55 5.82 9.45
N THR A 90 -14.28 6.18 9.63
CA THR A 90 -13.59 6.12 10.94
C THR A 90 -14.21 7.07 11.98
N MET A 91 -14.68 8.26 11.57
CA MET A 91 -15.25 9.23 12.51
C MET A 91 -16.67 8.88 12.99
N ARG A 92 -17.40 7.98 12.31
CA ARG A 92 -18.74 7.53 12.73
C ARG A 92 -18.69 6.35 13.70
N GLU A 93 -17.60 5.59 13.71
CA GLU A 93 -17.40 4.48 14.66
C GLU A 93 -16.86 4.98 16.01
N ALA A 94 -16.41 6.23 16.08
CA ALA A 94 -15.87 6.87 17.28
C ALA A 94 -16.85 7.82 18.00
N ALA A 95 -18.14 7.80 17.64
CA ALA A 95 -19.20 8.65 18.22
C ALA A 95 -20.30 7.84 18.89
#